data_AF-A0A256ZYY2-F1
#
_entry.id   AF-A0A256ZYY2-F1
#
_cell.length_a   1.000
_cell.length_b   1.000
_cell.length_c   1.000
_cell.angle_alpha   90.00
_cell.angle_beta   90.00
_cell.angle_gamma   90.00
#
_symmetry.space_group_name_H-M   'P 1'
#
loop_
_entity.id
_entity.type
_entity.pdbx_description
1 polymer ?
#
loop_
_entity_poly.entity_id
_entity_poly.type
_entity_poly.pdbx_seq_one_letter_code
_entity_poly.pdbx_strand_id
1 'polypeptide(L)'
;MNEVSTSDGSCVVRFETCLYEPRHIIIAAQAFTDDYWVYLDGNPNSAIQVVLKPKKVSVTDLKKIGYEFYNYVLLTSKNQR
;
A
#
# COMPACT_ATOMS: atom_id res chain seq x y z
N MET A 1 13.76 4.18 -2.82
CA MET A 1 13.73 3.12 -1.78
C MET A 1 12.30 3.05 -1.30
N ASN A 2 11.64 1.90 -1.37
CA ASN A 2 10.27 1.78 -0.87
C ASN A 2 10.35 1.59 0.64
N GLU A 3 9.62 2.43 1.37
CA GLU A 3 9.66 2.44 2.83
C GLU A 3 8.33 1.92 3.36
N VAL A 4 8.42 0.93 4.26
CA VAL A 4 7.31 0.50 5.10
C VAL A 4 7.58 1.04 6.50
N SER A 5 6.77 1.99 6.94
CA SER A 5 6.84 2.55 8.28
C SER A 5 5.51 2.39 9.02
N THR A 6 5.52 2.59 10.32
CA THR A 6 4.33 2.48 11.18
C THR A 6 4.18 3.75 11.98
N SER A 7 2.99 4.35 11.96
CA SER A 7 2.67 5.58 12.68
C SER A 7 1.21 5.52 13.13
N ASP A 8 0.95 5.79 14.40
CA ASP A 8 -0.39 5.95 14.99
C ASP A 8 -1.41 4.86 14.60
N GLY A 9 -1.04 3.59 14.80
CA GLY A 9 -1.89 2.45 14.50
C GLY A 9 -2.10 2.20 13.00
N SER A 10 -1.30 2.83 12.16
CA SER A 10 -1.36 2.72 10.70
C SER A 10 -0.01 2.26 10.14
N CYS A 11 -0.06 1.56 9.01
CA CYS A 11 1.11 1.27 8.19
C CYS A 11 1.17 2.26 7.03
N VAL A 12 2.36 2.77 6.72
CA VAL A 12 2.60 3.64 5.58
C VAL A 12 3.53 2.92 4.62
N VAL A 13 3.15 2.87 3.34
CA VAL A 13 3.93 2.27 2.26
C VAL A 13 4.13 3.31 1.18
N ARG A 14 5.38 3.62 0.85
CA ARG A 14 5.73 4.57 -0.22
C ARG A 14 6.17 3.85 -1.49
N PHE A 15 5.59 4.24 -2.63
CA PHE A 15 5.95 3.76 -3.96
C PHE A 15 6.42 4.90 -4.83
N GLU A 16 7.62 4.77 -5.40
CA GLU A 16 8.11 5.66 -6.46
C GLU A 16 7.45 5.28 -7.79
N THR A 17 6.74 6.21 -8.43
CA THR A 17 5.89 5.86 -9.60
C THR A 17 6.69 5.63 -10.89
N CYS A 18 7.98 5.95 -10.89
CA CYS A 18 8.92 5.53 -11.92
C CYS A 18 9.22 4.02 -11.90
N LEU A 19 8.91 3.33 -10.79
CA LEU A 19 9.10 1.88 -10.63
C LEU A 19 7.77 1.11 -10.60
N TYR A 20 6.69 1.76 -10.16
CA TYR A 20 5.37 1.16 -9.98
C TYR A 20 4.32 2.03 -10.62
N GLU A 21 3.63 1.51 -11.64
CA GLU A 21 2.55 2.28 -12.26
C GLU A 21 1.41 2.53 -11.25
N PRO A 22 0.89 3.79 -11.17
CA PRO A 22 -0.19 4.14 -10.25
C PRO A 22 -1.40 3.20 -10.28
N ARG A 23 -1.73 2.63 -11.44
CA ARG A 23 -2.85 1.69 -11.57
C ARG A 23 -2.72 0.45 -10.68
N HIS A 24 -1.51 -0.10 -10.51
CA HIS A 24 -1.30 -1.31 -9.71
C HIS A 24 -1.41 -1.01 -8.22
N ILE A 25 -1.01 0.20 -7.82
CA ILE A 25 -1.18 0.70 -6.46
C ILE A 25 -2.67 0.88 -6.14
N ILE A 26 -3.45 1.43 -7.08
CA ILE A 26 -4.91 1.60 -6.93
C ILE A 26 -5.63 0.24 -6.85
N ILE A 27 -5.25 -0.73 -7.69
CA ILE A 27 -5.83 -2.09 -7.64
C ILE A 27 -5.56 -2.74 -6.27
N ALA A 28 -4.32 -2.65 -5.78
CA ALA A 28 -3.98 -3.15 -4.45
C ALA A 28 -4.76 -2.41 -3.35
N ALA A 29 -4.90 -1.10 -3.45
CA ALA A 29 -5.68 -0.29 -2.51
C ALA A 29 -7.12 -0.79 -2.42
N GLN A 30 -7.78 -1.00 -3.57
CA GLN A 30 -9.14 -1.53 -3.64
C GLN A 30 -9.26 -2.94 -3.03
N ALA A 31 -8.27 -3.81 -3.23
CA ALA A 31 -8.29 -5.15 -2.65
C ALA A 31 -8.19 -5.16 -1.10
N PHE A 32 -7.66 -4.09 -0.50
CA PHE A 32 -7.46 -3.97 0.94
C PHE A 32 -8.57 -3.16 1.63
N THR A 33 -9.52 -2.55 0.90
CA THR A 33 -10.54 -1.67 1.52
C THR A 33 -11.52 -2.40 2.42
N ASP A 34 -11.64 -3.73 2.35
CA ASP A 34 -12.58 -4.47 3.18
C ASP A 34 -12.13 -4.49 4.65
N ASP A 35 -10.87 -4.86 4.91
CA ASP A 35 -10.30 -4.96 6.26
C ASP A 35 -9.57 -3.69 6.72
N TYR A 36 -9.22 -2.78 5.81
CA TYR A 36 -8.43 -1.58 6.10
C TYR A 36 -9.11 -0.30 5.61
N TRP A 37 -8.95 0.80 6.34
CA TRP A 37 -9.06 2.13 5.78
C TRP A 37 -7.79 2.41 4.97
N VAL A 38 -7.96 2.70 3.70
CA VAL A 38 -6.85 2.95 2.77
C VAL A 38 -6.88 4.39 2.32
N TYR A 39 -5.81 5.14 2.60
CA TYR A 39 -5.65 6.52 2.13
C TYR A 39 -4.50 6.57 1.13
N LEU A 40 -4.74 7.22 0.00
CA LEU A 40 -3.74 7.46 -1.04
C LEU A 40 -3.43 8.95 -1.05
N ASP A 41 -2.15 9.28 -0.96
CA ASP A 41 -1.64 10.65 -1.04
C ASP A 41 -0.40 10.67 -1.95
N GLY A 42 0.01 11.86 -2.39
CA GLY A 42 1.19 12.08 -3.21
C GLY A 42 0.90 12.38 -4.68
N ASN A 43 1.96 12.41 -5.48
CA ASN A 43 1.93 12.81 -6.88
C ASN A 43 2.08 11.58 -7.78
N PRO A 44 1.10 11.28 -8.66
CA PRO A 44 1.17 10.14 -9.58
C PRO A 44 2.40 10.14 -10.50
N ASN A 45 3.04 11.29 -10.72
CA ASN A 45 4.23 11.43 -11.56
C ASN A 45 5.56 11.34 -10.78
N SER A 46 5.53 11.18 -9.46
CA SER A 46 6.74 11.05 -8.64
C SER A 46 6.64 9.92 -7.64
N ALA A 47 5.72 10.01 -6.67
CA ALA A 47 5.57 9.00 -5.63
C ALA A 47 4.16 9.04 -5.07
N ILE A 48 3.63 7.85 -4.79
CA ILE A 48 2.37 7.64 -4.11
C ILE A 48 2.65 7.04 -2.74
N GLN A 49 2.07 7.64 -1.71
CA GLN A 49 2.06 7.15 -0.36
C GLN A 49 0.71 6.48 -0.08
N VAL A 50 0.76 5.28 0.47
CA VAL A 50 -0.40 4.51 0.89
C VAL A 50 -0.40 4.41 2.40
N VAL A 51 -1.49 4.80 3.04
CA VAL A 51 -1.70 4.61 4.48
C VAL A 51 -2.78 3.55 4.69
N LEU A 52 -2.41 2.47 5.38
CA LEU A 52 -3.27 1.34 5.73
C LEU A 52 -3.55 1.39 7.23
N LYS A 53 -4.81 1.66 7.60
CA LYS A 53 -5.25 1.63 8.99
C LYS A 53 -6.25 0.48 9.20
N PRO A 54 -5.92 -0.52 10.02
CA PRO A 54 -6.83 -1.63 10.26
C PRO A 54 -8.17 -1.17 10.82
N LYS A 55 -9.27 -1.74 10.33
CA LYS A 55 -10.61 -1.50 10.91
C LYS A 55 -10.82 -2.27 12.21
N LYS A 56 -10.16 -3.43 12.35
CA LYS A 56 -10.22 -4.30 13.53
C LYS A 56 -9.00 -4.07 14.42
N VAL A 57 -9.26 -3.93 15.72
CA VAL A 57 -8.22 -3.70 16.75
C VAL A 57 -7.29 -4.91 16.93
N SER A 58 -7.70 -6.09 16.47
CA SER A 58 -6.93 -7.34 16.60
C SER A 58 -5.69 -7.41 15.71
N VAL A 59 -5.49 -6.45 14.81
CA VAL A 59 -4.32 -6.38 13.94
C VAL A 59 -3.15 -5.79 14.72
N THR A 60 -2.17 -6.63 15.05
CA THR A 60 -1.02 -6.25 15.88
C THR A 60 0.26 -6.01 15.09
N ASP A 61 0.41 -6.60 13.90
CA ASP A 61 1.61 -6.46 13.07
C ASP A 61 1.35 -5.62 11.82
N LEU A 62 1.47 -4.30 11.99
CA LEU A 62 1.29 -3.33 10.91
C LEU A 62 2.39 -3.43 9.84
N LYS A 63 3.61 -3.85 10.19
CA LYS A 63 4.70 -3.98 9.20
C LYS A 63 4.42 -5.12 8.24
N LYS A 64 3.96 -6.27 8.75
CA LYS A 64 3.56 -7.40 7.91
C LYS A 64 2.53 -7.00 6.87
N ILE A 65 1.55 -6.19 7.23
CA ILE A 65 0.52 -5.69 6.32
C ILE A 65 1.10 -4.80 5.23
N GLY A 66 2.04 -3.92 5.58
CA GLY A 66 2.75 -3.11 4.58
C GLY A 66 3.47 -3.97 3.55
N TYR A 67 4.11 -5.06 3.99
CA TYR A 67 4.75 -6.02 3.07
C TYR A 67 3.74 -6.83 2.26
N GLU A 68 2.62 -7.25 2.83
CA GLU A 68 1.54 -7.92 2.11
C GLU A 68 0.97 -7.02 1.00
N PHE A 69 0.70 -5.76 1.32
CA PHE A 69 0.27 -4.76 0.35
C PHE A 69 1.29 -4.58 -0.76
N TYR A 70 2.57 -4.41 -0.40
CA TYR A 70 3.67 -4.29 -1.35
C TYR A 70 3.77 -5.49 -2.30
N ASN A 71 3.67 -6.71 -1.76
CA ASN A 71 3.69 -7.94 -2.54
C ASN A 71 2.49 -8.02 -3.49
N TYR A 72 1.32 -7.54 -3.08
CA TYR A 72 0.14 -7.48 -3.93
C TYR A 72 0.32 -6.51 -5.11
N VAL A 73 0.92 -5.34 -4.89
CA VAL A 73 1.30 -4.41 -5.98
C VAL A 73 2.28 -5.07 -6.95
N LEU A 74 3.26 -5.82 -6.45
CA LEU A 74 4.20 -6.57 -7.32
C LEU A 74 3.51 -7.64 -8.15
N LEU A 75 2.57 -8.39 -7.57
CA LEU A 75 1.83 -9.44 -8.27
C LEU A 75 0.94 -8.87 -9.39
N THR A 76 0.22 -7.79 -9.09
CA THR A 76 -0.64 -7.11 -10.08
C THR A 76 0.16 -6.48 -11.22
N SER A 77 1.39 -6.04 -10.95
CA SER A 77 2.32 -5.52 -11.97
C SER A 77 2.87 -6.62 -12.89
N LYS A 78 2.97 -7.88 -12.42
CA LYS A 78 3.49 -9.01 -13.20
C LYS A 78 2.44 -9.72 -14.03
N ASN A 79 1.21 -9.82 -13.54
CA ASN A 79 0.12 -10.58 -14.18
C ASN A 79 -0.57 -9.85 -15.35
N GLN A 80 -0.13 -8.64 -15.72
CA GLN A 80 -0.67 -7.87 -16.85
C GLN A 80 0.35 -7.62 -17.97
N ARG A 81 1.36 -8.50 -18.11
CA ARG A 81 2.27 -8.52 -19.26
C ARG A 81 1.75 -9.43 -20.38
#